data_AF-A0A258TB11-F1
#
_entry.id   AF-A0A258TB11-F1
#
_cell.length_a   1.000
_cell.length_b   1.000
_cell.length_c   1.000
_cell.angle_alpha   90.00
_cell.angle_beta   90.00
_cell.angle_gamma   90.00
#
_symmetry.space_group_name_H-M   'P 1'
#
loop_
_entity.id
_entity.type
_entity.pdbx_description
1 polymer ?
#
loop_
_entity_poly.entity_id
_entity_poly.type
_entity_poly.pdbx_seq_one_letter_code
_entity_poly.pdbx_strand_id
1 'polypeptide(L)'
;MSPPPAEPVSIDVRLLPRSHRHLVIFRQFEALAPGEAFELVNDHDPLGLLHQFRQILPGLFTWDYRLQGPDEWRVLIGRTEVSAPANAHIHDDGCTCGSSSGGCG
;
A
#
# COMPACT_ATOMS: atom_id res chain seq x y z
N MET A 1 26.20 -11.72 15.34
CA MET A 1 26.25 -10.86 14.14
C MET A 1 24.84 -10.73 13.61
N SER A 2 24.26 -9.53 13.62
CA SER A 2 23.07 -9.29 12.79
C SER A 2 23.46 -9.51 11.33
N PRO A 3 22.67 -10.23 10.53
CA PRO A 3 22.89 -10.24 9.09
C PRO A 3 22.85 -8.78 8.58
N PRO A 4 23.68 -8.42 7.59
CA PRO A 4 23.53 -7.13 6.93
C PRO A 4 22.08 -7.00 6.44
N PRO A 5 21.44 -5.82 6.55
CA PRO A 5 20.11 -5.64 6.00
C PRO A 5 20.16 -6.09 4.53
N ALA A 6 19.36 -7.10 4.18
CA ALA A 6 19.30 -7.57 2.81
C ALA A 6 18.90 -6.38 1.94
N GLU A 7 19.78 -5.97 1.02
CA GLU A 7 19.47 -4.87 0.13
C GLU A 7 18.26 -5.28 -0.72
N PRO A 8 17.20 -4.47 -0.76
CA PRO A 8 15.99 -4.81 -1.51
C PRO A 8 16.33 -4.93 -2.99
N VAL A 9 15.71 -5.89 -3.67
CA VAL A 9 15.90 -6.08 -5.12
C VAL A 9 15.48 -4.80 -5.84
N SER A 10 16.31 -4.30 -6.74
CA SER A 10 16.00 -3.10 -7.53
C SER A 10 15.50 -3.45 -8.93
N ILE A 11 14.51 -2.68 -9.39
CA ILE A 11 13.85 -2.86 -10.68
C ILE A 11 13.87 -1.53 -11.42
N ASP A 12 14.65 -1.50 -12.49
CA ASP A 12 14.73 -0.33 -13.37
C ASP A 12 13.69 -0.41 -14.49
N VAL A 13 12.70 0.46 -14.43
CA VAL A 13 11.60 0.50 -15.42
C VAL A 13 11.85 1.52 -16.53
N ARG A 14 12.96 2.26 -16.49
CA ARG A 14 13.32 3.25 -17.52
C ARG A 14 13.52 2.59 -18.88
N LEU A 15 14.02 1.37 -18.87
CA LEU A 15 14.25 0.53 -20.05
C LEU A 15 12.97 -0.13 -20.59
N LEU A 16 11.86 -0.09 -19.83
CA LEU A 16 10.61 -0.72 -20.21
C LEU A 16 9.67 0.26 -20.92
N PRO A 17 8.88 -0.21 -21.92
CA PRO A 17 7.82 0.58 -22.52
C PRO A 17 6.83 1.07 -21.47
N ARG A 18 6.40 2.34 -21.55
CA ARG A 18 5.48 2.96 -20.57
C ARG A 18 4.23 2.14 -20.27
N SER A 19 3.66 1.50 -21.30
CA SER A 19 2.48 0.63 -21.16
C SER A 19 2.73 -0.64 -20.34
N HIS A 20 3.97 -1.13 -20.29
CA HIS A 20 4.35 -2.33 -19.54
C HIS A 20 4.84 -2.05 -18.13
N ARG A 21 5.28 -0.82 -17.82
CA ARG A 21 5.87 -0.50 -16.50
C ARG A 21 4.94 -0.87 -15.36
N HIS A 22 3.68 -0.43 -15.41
CA HIS A 22 2.72 -0.71 -14.34
C HIS A 22 2.49 -2.20 -14.17
N LEU A 23 2.30 -2.95 -15.27
CA LEU A 23 2.10 -4.40 -15.20
C LEU A 23 3.25 -5.11 -14.49
N VAL A 24 4.50 -4.81 -14.86
CA VAL A 24 5.68 -5.41 -14.24
C VAL A 24 5.77 -5.06 -12.77
N ILE A 25 5.55 -3.78 -12.41
CA ILE A 25 5.63 -3.33 -11.02
C ILE A 25 4.58 -4.03 -10.15
N PHE A 26 3.32 -4.13 -10.61
CA PHE A 26 2.26 -4.82 -9.87
C PHE A 26 2.55 -6.32 -9.74
N ARG A 27 3.06 -6.97 -10.80
CA ARG A 27 3.47 -8.38 -10.73
C ARG A 27 4.58 -8.61 -9.73
N GLN A 28 5.57 -7.72 -9.68
CA GLN A 28 6.67 -7.79 -8.73
C GLN A 28 6.18 -7.57 -7.30
N PHE A 29 5.25 -6.64 -7.09
CA PHE A 29 4.60 -6.46 -5.81
C PHE A 29 3.80 -7.68 -5.35
N GLU A 30 3.01 -8.29 -6.24
CA GLU A 30 2.24 -9.50 -5.94
C GLU A 30 3.11 -10.68 -5.50
N ALA A 31 4.35 -10.75 -6.03
CA ALA A 31 5.32 -11.78 -5.70
C ALA A 31 6.02 -11.58 -4.34
N LEU A 32 5.93 -10.39 -3.73
CA LEU A 32 6.54 -10.12 -2.42
C LEU A 32 5.83 -10.89 -1.30
N ALA A 33 6.60 -11.47 -0.40
CA ALA A 33 6.08 -11.90 0.89
C ALA A 33 5.74 -10.67 1.76
N PRO A 34 4.82 -10.80 2.74
CA PRO A 34 4.60 -9.73 3.71
C PRO A 34 5.90 -9.38 4.42
N GLY A 35 6.20 -8.08 4.54
CA GLY A 35 7.46 -7.57 5.11
C GLY A 35 8.59 -7.38 4.11
N GLU A 36 8.45 -7.90 2.89
CA GLU A 36 9.43 -7.69 1.83
C GLU A 36 9.17 -6.41 1.03
N ALA A 37 10.24 -5.91 0.42
CA ALA A 37 10.21 -4.71 -0.40
C ALA A 37 11.16 -4.81 -1.59
N PHE A 38 10.86 -4.07 -2.66
CA PHE A 38 11.73 -3.88 -3.80
C PHE A 38 11.89 -2.38 -4.11
N GLU A 39 13.03 -2.01 -4.67
CA GLU A 39 13.30 -0.63 -5.09
C GLU A 39 12.90 -0.43 -6.56
N LEU A 40 11.98 0.50 -6.81
CA LEU A 40 11.62 0.97 -8.14
C LEU A 40 12.56 2.11 -8.55
N VAL A 41 13.20 2.00 -9.71
CA VAL A 41 13.95 3.09 -10.35
C VAL A 41 13.17 3.60 -11.56
N ASN A 42 12.80 4.87 -11.57
CA ASN A 42 12.02 5.52 -12.63
C ASN A 42 12.67 6.83 -13.09
N ASP A 43 12.39 7.27 -14.32
CA ASP A 43 12.90 8.51 -14.91
C ASP A 43 12.13 9.77 -14.47
N HIS A 44 11.04 9.63 -13.73
CA HIS A 44 10.22 10.73 -13.20
C HIS A 44 9.47 10.29 -11.94
N ASP A 45 8.81 11.23 -11.24
CA ASP A 45 8.03 10.93 -10.04
C ASP A 45 6.87 9.96 -10.34
N PRO A 46 6.84 8.76 -9.71
CA PRO A 46 5.77 7.78 -9.89
C PRO A 46 4.46 8.11 -9.12
N LEU A 47 4.07 9.38 -9.03
CA LEU A 47 2.82 9.84 -8.38
C LEU A 47 1.56 9.14 -8.91
N GLY A 48 1.46 8.94 -10.23
CA GLY A 48 0.32 8.24 -10.83
C GLY A 48 0.24 6.77 -10.40
N LEU A 49 1.39 6.12 -10.26
CA LEU A 49 1.50 4.75 -9.77
C LEU A 49 1.15 4.67 -8.28
N LEU A 50 1.65 5.60 -7.46
CA LEU A 50 1.28 5.71 -6.04
C LEU A 50 -0.24 5.83 -5.87
N HIS A 51 -0.89 6.69 -6.67
CA HIS A 51 -2.34 6.82 -6.63
C HIS A 51 -3.02 5.50 -6.96
N GLN A 52 -2.57 4.78 -7.99
CA GLN A 52 -3.12 3.48 -8.36
C GLN A 52 -2.96 2.44 -7.24
N PHE A 53 -1.81 2.39 -6.57
CA PHE A 53 -1.60 1.54 -5.39
C PHE A 53 -2.58 1.87 -4.26
N ARG A 54 -2.82 3.16 -3.96
CA ARG A 54 -3.78 3.58 -2.93
C ARG A 54 -5.22 3.15 -3.24
N GLN A 55 -5.59 3.08 -4.52
CA GLN A 55 -6.93 2.66 -4.93
C GLN A 55 -7.09 1.13 -4.88
N ILE A 56 -6.08 0.38 -5.31
CA ILE A 56 -6.17 -1.09 -5.46
C ILE A 56 -5.79 -1.83 -4.16
N LEU A 57 -4.82 -1.30 -3.41
CA LEU A 57 -4.18 -1.97 -2.28
C LEU A 57 -4.20 -1.10 -1.00
N PRO A 58 -5.33 -0.52 -0.59
CA PRO A 58 -5.35 0.39 0.56
C PRO A 58 -4.86 -0.30 1.84
N GLY A 59 -3.81 0.24 2.46
CA GLY A 59 -3.23 -0.27 3.71
C GLY A 59 -2.37 -1.53 3.58
N LEU A 60 -2.18 -2.07 2.37
CA LEU A 60 -1.43 -3.31 2.14
C LEU A 60 0.01 -3.10 1.66
N PHE A 61 0.41 -1.85 1.42
CA PHE A 61 1.74 -1.51 0.94
C PHE A 61 2.37 -0.36 1.73
N THR A 62 3.70 -0.29 1.66
CA THR A 62 4.53 0.83 2.10
C THR A 62 5.15 1.52 0.89
N TRP A 63 5.47 2.81 1.04
CA TRP A 63 6.01 3.63 -0.03
C TRP A 63 7.00 4.65 0.52
N ASP A 64 8.28 4.42 0.27
CA ASP A 64 9.37 5.22 0.80
C ASP A 64 10.26 5.74 -0.33
N TYR A 65 10.31 7.07 -0.50
CA TYR A 65 11.23 7.68 -1.46
C TYR A 65 12.67 7.54 -0.96
N ARG A 66 13.51 6.83 -1.72
CA ARG A 66 14.95 6.67 -1.47
C ARG A 66 15.78 7.73 -2.18
N LEU A 67 15.36 8.11 -3.39
CA LEU A 67 15.97 9.17 -4.17
C LEU A 67 14.87 9.95 -4.90
N GLN A 68 14.95 11.28 -4.81
CA GLN A 68 14.05 12.20 -5.49
C GLN A 68 14.92 13.15 -6.30
N GLY A 69 15.25 12.77 -7.53
CA GLY A 69 15.99 13.63 -8.46
C GLY A 69 15.05 14.50 -9.30
N PRO A 70 15.60 15.21 -10.30
CA PRO A 70 14.95 15.38 -11.59
C PRO A 70 15.31 14.24 -12.56
N ASP A 71 16.52 13.65 -12.45
CA ASP A 71 17.04 12.65 -13.40
C ASP A 71 16.73 11.19 -13.02
N GLU A 72 16.57 10.91 -11.72
CA GLU A 72 16.34 9.56 -11.22
C GLU A 72 15.46 9.59 -9.96
N TRP A 73 14.44 8.75 -9.96
CA TRP A 73 13.52 8.57 -8.85
C TRP A 73 13.60 7.14 -8.35
N ARG A 74 13.98 6.97 -7.09
CA ARG A 74 14.02 5.67 -6.42
C ARG A 74 12.97 5.60 -5.34
N VAL A 75 12.11 4.61 -5.41
CA VAL A 75 11.04 4.38 -4.44
C VAL A 75 11.13 2.95 -3.95
N LEU A 76 11.27 2.76 -2.65
CA LEU A 76 11.10 1.47 -2.02
C LEU A 76 9.62 1.19 -1.83
N ILE A 77 9.13 0.14 -2.48
CA ILE A 77 7.74 -0.31 -2.41
C ILE A 77 7.75 -1.64 -1.65
N GLY A 78 7.08 -1.69 -0.51
CA GLY A 78 7.02 -2.87 0.34
C GLY A 78 5.61 -3.39 0.53
N ARG A 79 5.47 -4.68 0.81
CA ARG A 79 4.20 -5.29 1.21
C ARG A 79 4.12 -5.27 2.73
N THR A 80 3.05 -4.71 3.28
CA THR A 80 2.87 -4.66 4.73
C THR A 80 2.74 -6.07 5.29
N GLU A 81 3.45 -6.37 6.39
CA GLU A 81 3.10 -7.49 7.27
C GLU A 81 1.76 -7.16 7.89
N VAL A 82 0.67 -7.56 7.24
CA VAL A 82 -0.66 -7.35 7.79
C VAL A 82 -0.78 -8.21 9.05
N SER A 83 -0.40 -7.64 10.20
CA SER A 83 -1.13 -7.91 11.42
C SER A 83 -2.48 -7.22 11.22
N ALA A 84 -3.56 -8.01 11.28
CA ALA A 84 -4.95 -7.63 10.99
C ALA A 84 -5.33 -6.21 11.46
N PRO A 85 -6.31 -5.54 10.81
CA PRO A 85 -6.69 -4.19 11.20
C PRO A 85 -7.06 -4.13 12.69
N ALA A 86 -6.36 -3.26 13.42
CA ALA A 86 -6.84 -2.74 14.68
C ALA A 86 -8.11 -1.92 14.38
N ASN A 87 -9.22 -2.38 14.95
CA ASN A 87 -10.49 -1.65 15.11
C ASN A 87 -11.28 -1.30 13.83
N ALA A 88 -11.95 -2.29 13.26
CA ALA A 88 -13.27 -2.04 12.69
C ALA A 88 -14.24 -1.76 13.85
N HIS A 89 -14.53 -0.48 14.11
CA HIS A 89 -15.67 -0.12 14.95
C HIS A 89 -16.94 -0.62 14.28
N ILE A 90 -17.52 -1.66 14.86
CA ILE A 90 -18.92 -2.04 14.65
C ILE A 90 -19.77 -0.84 15.09
N HIS A 91 -20.49 -0.20 14.17
CA HIS A 91 -21.61 0.64 14.55
C HIS A 91 -22.81 -0.28 14.85
N ASP A 92 -22.97 -0.62 16.12
CA ASP A 92 -24.26 -0.98 16.69
C ASP A 92 -24.96 0.34 17.03
N ASP A 93 -25.86 0.82 16.17
CA ASP A 93 -26.87 1.80 16.57
C ASP A 93 -28.24 1.12 16.50
N GLY A 94 -28.44 0.21 17.46
CA GLY A 94 -29.75 -0.17 17.93
C GLY A 94 -30.20 0.78 19.03
N CYS A 95 -30.65 1.99 18.68
CA CYS A 95 -31.31 2.89 19.62
C CYS A 95 -32.81 3.03 19.30
N THR A 96 -33.58 2.04 19.76
CA THR A 96 -35.04 2.10 19.89
C THR A 96 -35.42 3.12 20.98
N CYS A 97 -36.12 4.20 20.62
CA CYS A 97 -36.66 5.14 21.60
C CYS A 97 -37.93 4.55 22.24
N GLY A 98 -37.82 4.16 23.50
CA GLY A 98 -38.97 3.88 24.36
C GLY A 98 -39.63 5.18 24.84
N SER A 99 -40.96 5.18 24.92
CA SER A 99 -41.71 6.10 25.77
C SER A 99 -42.99 5.41 26.27
N SER A 100 -42.86 4.83 27.47
CA SER A 100 -43.72 5.03 28.63
C SER A 100 -45.25 5.11 28.44
N SER A 101 -45.91 4.03 28.87
CA SER A 101 -47.03 3.98 29.84
C SER A 101 -48.24 4.91 29.67
N GLY A 102 -49.40 4.31 29.34
CA GLY A 102 -50.72 4.93 29.48
C GLY A 102 -51.91 3.95 29.33
N GLY A 103 -52.31 3.32 30.45
CA GLY A 103 -53.65 2.86 30.85
C GLY A 103 -54.64 2.22 29.86
N CYS A 104 -55.00 0.96 30.12
CA CYS A 104 -56.23 0.32 29.65
C CYS A 104 -57.43 0.77 30.49
N GLY A 105 -58.56 1.07 29.85
CA GLY A 105 -59.86 1.38 30.46
C GLY A 105 -60.90 1.73 29.42
#